data_AF-X1G3K6-F1
#
_entry.id   AF-X1G3K6-F1
#
_cell.length_a   1.000
_cell.length_b   1.000
_cell.length_c   1.000
_cell.angle_alpha   90.00
_cell.angle_beta   90.00
_cell.angle_gamma   90.00
#
_symmetry.space_group_name_H-M   'P 1'
#
loop_
_entity.id
_entity.type
_entity.pdbx_description
1 polymer ?
#
loop_
_entity_poly.entity_id
_entity_poly.type
_entity_poly.pdbx_seq_one_letter_code
_entity_poly.pdbx_strand_id
1 'polypeptide(L)'
;MIAGKMETKVWVFLHRYGKVDQLCDEIDVIKPFIVSDKTQKYAVFIFDWKKKVGTNTIIKTEERLGDLQCDGAIIIANRFSSTASEMVEHINKHCTL
;
A
#
# COMPACT_ATOMS: atom_id res chain seq x y z
N MET A 1 -7.26 10.51 15.95
CA MET A 1 -6.56 9.20 15.97
C MET A 1 -5.08 9.46 15.88
N ILE A 2 -4.28 8.90 16.78
CA ILE A 2 -2.82 9.02 16.75
C ILE A 2 -2.34 8.03 15.69
N ALA A 3 -1.79 8.53 14.57
CA ALA A 3 -1.15 7.69 13.57
C ALA A 3 -0.13 6.77 14.25
N GLY A 4 -0.07 5.50 13.86
CA GLY A 4 0.89 4.54 14.40
C GLY A 4 2.32 5.07 14.28
N LYS A 5 3.23 4.66 15.17
CA LYS A 5 4.65 5.07 15.11
C LYS A 5 5.28 4.72 13.76
N MET A 6 4.84 3.63 13.12
CA MET A 6 5.28 3.24 11.78
C MET A 6 4.68 4.11 10.67
N GLU A 7 3.38 4.41 10.74
CA GLU A 7 2.70 5.32 9.80
C GLU A 7 3.36 6.70 9.79
N THR A 8 3.70 7.24 10.96
CA THR A 8 4.39 8.52 11.08
C THR A 8 5.77 8.50 10.41
N LYS A 9 6.54 7.42 10.59
CA LYS A 9 7.87 7.29 9.98
C LYS A 9 7.79 7.19 8.46
N VAL A 10 6.86 6.38 7.95
CA VAL A 10 6.65 6.24 6.51
C VAL A 10 6.15 7.54 5.92
N TRP A 11 5.23 8.24 6.59
CA TRP A 11 4.78 9.57 6.15
C TRP A 11 5.95 10.56 6.04
N VAL A 12 6.80 10.66 7.08
CA VAL A 12 8.00 11.53 7.03
C VAL A 12 8.94 11.13 5.89
N PHE A 13 9.14 9.82 5.67
CA PHE A 13 9.97 9.32 4.59
C PHE A 13 9.40 9.68 3.22
N LEU A 14 8.13 9.36 2.99
CA LEU A 14 7.45 9.63 1.71
C LEU A 14 7.40 11.13 1.43
N HIS A 15 7.13 11.98 2.42
CA HIS A 15 7.10 13.43 2.23
C HIS A 15 8.49 14.04 1.99
N ARG A 16 9.57 13.37 2.44
CA ARG A 16 10.94 13.81 2.20
C ARG A 16 11.41 13.51 0.78
N TYR A 17 10.99 12.38 0.20
CA TYR A 17 11.55 11.85 -1.04
C TYR A 17 10.54 11.77 -2.20
N GLY A 18 9.24 11.80 -1.94
CA GLY A 18 8.17 11.71 -2.92
C GLY A 18 7.21 12.90 -2.84
N LYS A 19 6.36 13.04 -3.86
CA LYS A 19 5.20 13.94 -3.79
C LYS A 19 4.03 13.14 -3.24
N VAL A 20 3.60 13.49 -2.03
CA VAL A 20 2.51 12.80 -1.33
C VAL A 20 1.31 13.72 -1.36
N ASP A 21 0.27 13.33 -2.11
CA ASP A 21 -0.86 14.22 -2.41
C ASP A 21 -1.94 14.16 -1.32
N GLN A 22 -2.21 12.99 -0.73
CA GLN A 22 -3.27 12.87 0.27
C GLN A 22 -3.23 11.57 1.09
N LEU A 23 -3.75 11.66 2.32
CA LEU A 23 -4.32 10.52 3.04
C LEU A 23 -5.78 10.38 2.59
N CYS A 24 -6.15 9.25 1.99
CA CYS A 24 -7.54 9.03 1.59
C CYS A 24 -8.41 8.75 2.84
N ASP A 25 -9.41 9.59 3.10
CA ASP A 25 -10.32 9.47 4.25
C ASP A 25 -11.40 8.42 4.00
N GLU A 26 -11.02 7.16 3.77
CA GLU A 26 -11.99 6.06 3.73
C GLU A 26 -12.38 5.59 5.13
N ILE A 27 -13.63 5.13 5.24
CA ILE A 27 -14.37 4.94 6.49
C ILE A 27 -13.97 3.68 7.25
N ASP A 28 -13.32 2.68 6.63
CA ASP A 28 -12.97 1.45 7.35
C ASP A 28 -11.56 0.90 7.08
N VAL A 29 -10.74 1.04 8.13
CA VAL A 29 -9.57 0.24 8.54
C VAL A 29 -8.17 0.76 8.19
N ILE A 30 -7.77 1.01 6.93
CA ILE A 30 -6.39 1.52 6.62
C ILE A 30 -6.43 2.53 5.48
N LYS A 31 -6.01 3.77 5.77
CA LYS A 31 -5.95 4.87 4.82
C LYS A 31 -4.63 4.84 4.04
N PRO A 32 -4.65 4.69 2.71
CA PRO A 32 -3.43 4.76 1.92
C PRO A 32 -2.91 6.19 1.83
N PHE A 33 -1.60 6.31 1.68
CA PHE A 33 -0.98 7.53 1.15
C PHE A 33 -1.00 7.46 -0.38
N ILE A 34 -1.41 8.54 -1.03
CA ILE A 34 -1.27 8.67 -2.47
C ILE A 34 0.09 9.29 -2.77
N VAL A 35 0.93 8.56 -3.48
CA VAL A 35 2.26 9.01 -3.91
C VAL A 35 2.25 9.11 -5.43
N SER A 36 2.52 10.29 -5.95
CA SER A 36 2.54 10.53 -7.39
C SER A 36 3.89 11.10 -7.83
N ASP A 37 4.26 10.82 -9.07
CA ASP A 37 5.21 11.62 -9.82
C ASP A 37 4.61 12.06 -11.15
N LYS A 38 5.44 12.51 -12.10
CA LYS A 38 4.94 12.98 -13.41
C LYS A 38 4.42 11.84 -14.30
N THR A 39 4.70 10.59 -13.96
CA THR A 39 4.51 9.41 -14.80
C THR A 39 3.63 8.34 -14.15
N GLN A 40 3.61 8.26 -12.83
CA GLN A 40 2.95 7.19 -12.09
C GLN A 40 2.34 7.70 -10.78
N LYS A 41 1.27 7.04 -10.35
CA LYS A 41 0.52 7.29 -9.13
C LYS A 41 0.28 5.98 -8.40
N TYR A 42 0.79 5.88 -7.19
CA TYR A 42 0.71 4.69 -6.36
C TYR A 42 -0.10 4.94 -5.08
N ALA A 43 -0.86 3.93 -4.66
CA ALA A 43 -1.48 3.89 -3.35
C ALA A 43 -0.60 3.10 -2.36
N VAL A 44 -0.14 3.75 -1.30
CA VAL A 44 0.75 3.14 -0.30
C VAL A 44 -0.03 2.78 0.96
N PHE A 45 -0.17 1.49 1.22
CA PHE A 45 -0.87 0.94 2.38
C PHE A 45 0.12 0.47 3.44
N ILE A 46 -0.11 0.86 4.69
CA ILE A 46 0.74 0.46 5.82
C ILE A 46 -0.04 -0.48 6.72
N PHE A 47 0.44 -1.72 6.84
CA PHE A 47 -0.11 -2.72 7.74
C PHE A 47 0.84 -2.93 8.91
N ASP A 48 0.69 -2.12 9.96
CA ASP A 48 1.44 -2.26 11.22
C ASP A 48 0.78 -3.31 12.15
N TRP A 49 0.66 -4.54 11.64
CA TRP A 49 0.09 -5.65 12.40
C TRP A 49 1.20 -6.49 13.04
N LYS A 50 0.92 -7.05 14.22
CA LYS A 50 1.76 -8.10 14.83
C LYS A 50 1.77 -9.39 14.00
N LYS A 51 0.74 -9.59 13.16
CA LYS A 51 0.55 -10.77 12.31
C LYS A 51 1.10 -10.52 10.91
N LYS A 52 1.46 -11.61 10.21
CA LYS A 52 1.91 -11.56 8.82
C LYS A 52 0.76 -11.15 7.90
N VAL A 53 1.06 -10.37 6.87
CA VAL A 53 0.16 -10.07 5.75
C VAL A 53 -0.02 -11.33 4.92
N GLY A 54 -1.28 -11.70 4.66
CA GLY A 54 -1.66 -12.85 3.84
C GLY A 54 -2.25 -12.43 2.49
N THR A 55 -2.53 -13.42 1.65
CA THR A 55 -3.12 -13.24 0.30
C THR A 55 -4.41 -12.44 0.33
N ASN A 56 -5.29 -12.67 1.31
CA ASN A 56 -6.54 -11.90 1.46
C ASN A 56 -6.31 -10.38 1.58
N THR A 57 -5.20 -9.96 2.17
CA THR A 57 -4.87 -8.52 2.27
C THR A 57 -4.41 -7.97 0.93
N ILE A 58 -3.68 -8.76 0.14
CA ILE A 58 -3.25 -8.38 -1.21
C ILE A 58 -4.47 -8.23 -2.11
N ILE A 59 -5.37 -9.22 -2.12
CA ILE A 59 -6.61 -9.20 -2.92
C ILE A 59 -7.45 -7.95 -2.59
N LYS A 60 -7.69 -7.69 -1.30
CA LYS A 60 -8.42 -6.48 -0.87
C LYS A 60 -7.73 -5.17 -1.27
N THR A 61 -6.41 -5.18 -1.36
CA THR A 61 -5.64 -4.00 -1.79
C THR A 61 -5.80 -3.78 -3.29
N GLU A 62 -5.77 -4.87 -4.07
CA GLU A 62 -6.00 -4.85 -5.52
C GLU A 62 -7.43 -4.37 -5.86
N GLU A 63 -8.45 -4.88 -5.16
CA GLU A 63 -9.83 -4.41 -5.31
C GLU A 63 -9.95 -2.89 -5.09
N ARG A 64 -9.29 -2.37 -4.04
CA ARG A 64 -9.29 -0.93 -3.72
C ARG A 64 -8.50 -0.07 -4.71
N LEU A 65 -7.53 -0.63 -5.44
CA LEU A 65 -6.79 0.14 -6.46
C LEU A 65 -7.69 0.60 -7.59
N GLY A 66 -8.66 -0.21 -7.99
CA GLY A 66 -9.63 0.14 -9.03
C GLY A 66 -10.38 1.42 -8.69
N ASP A 67 -10.75 1.59 -7.42
CA ASP A 67 -11.48 2.76 -6.95
C ASP A 67 -10.59 4.01 -6.83
N LEU A 68 -9.31 3.84 -6.48
CA LEU A 68 -8.37 4.94 -6.23
C LEU A 68 -7.73 5.54 -7.50
N GLN A 69 -7.98 4.95 -8.67
CA GLN A 69 -7.38 5.35 -9.95
C GLN A 69 -5.86 5.53 -9.81
N CYS A 70 -5.19 4.48 -9.32
CA CYS A 70 -3.75 4.42 -9.15
C CYS A 70 -3.18 3.34 -10.08
N ASP A 71 -1.96 3.55 -10.56
CA ASP A 71 -1.25 2.61 -11.44
C ASP A 71 -0.79 1.34 -10.71
N GLY A 72 -0.77 1.38 -9.38
CA GLY A 72 -0.48 0.22 -8.55
C GLY A 72 -0.54 0.51 -7.05
N ALA A 73 -0.34 -0.53 -6.25
CA ALA A 73 -0.24 -0.44 -4.80
C ALA A 73 1.17 -0.76 -4.30
N ILE A 74 1.56 -0.08 -3.23
CA ILE A 74 2.73 -0.44 -2.42
C ILE A 74 2.21 -0.85 -1.05
N ILE A 75 2.50 -2.09 -0.64
CA ILE A 75 2.13 -2.61 0.67
C ILE A 75 3.37 -2.62 1.56
N ILE A 76 3.32 -1.88 2.66
CA ILE A 76 4.39 -1.84 3.68
C ILE A 76 3.91 -2.60 4.91
N ALA A 77 4.61 -3.67 5.27
CA ALA A 77 4.29 -4.47 6.44
C ALA A 77 5.55 -5.09 7.06
N ASN A 78 5.45 -5.50 8.33
CA ASN A 78 6.56 -6.14 9.03
C ASN A 78 6.94 -7.50 8.41
N ARG A 79 5.94 -8.29 7.99
CA ARG A 79 6.14 -9.64 7.44
C ARG A 79 5.00 -10.01 6.48
N PHE A 80 5.34 -10.77 5.46
CA PHE A 80 4.40 -11.41 4.54
C PHE A 80 4.41 -12.93 4.76
N SER A 81 3.30 -13.61 4.49
CA SER A 81 3.30 -15.07 4.37
C SER A 81 3.99 -15.50 3.06
N SER A 82 4.51 -16.72 3.01
CA SER A 82 5.18 -17.24 1.81
C SER A 82 4.26 -17.18 0.59
N THR A 83 3.01 -17.62 0.75
CA THR A 83 1.98 -17.56 -0.29
C THR A 83 1.66 -16.14 -0.74
N ALA A 84 1.69 -15.16 0.17
CA ALA A 84 1.49 -13.75 -0.18
C ALA A 84 2.65 -13.23 -1.04
N SER A 85 3.89 -13.60 -0.70
CA SER A 85 5.07 -13.25 -1.51
C SER A 85 5.04 -13.89 -2.89
N GLU A 86 4.72 -15.19 -2.97
CA GLU A 86 4.59 -15.93 -4.24
C GLU A 86 3.51 -15.32 -5.14
N MET A 87 2.36 -14.93 -4.55
CA MET A 87 1.29 -14.27 -5.28
C MET A 87 1.74 -12.93 -5.87
N VAL A 88 2.39 -12.07 -5.10
CA VAL A 88 2.90 -10.77 -5.58
C VAL A 88 3.96 -10.97 -6.67
N GLU A 89 4.85 -11.94 -6.50
CA GLU A 89 5.85 -12.28 -7.51
C GLU A 89 5.21 -12.74 -8.82
N HIS A 90 4.17 -13.58 -8.73
CA HIS A 90 3.41 -14.02 -9.90
C HIS A 90 2.74 -12.84 -10.62
N ILE A 91 2.04 -11.99 -9.87
CA ILE A 91 1.36 -10.79 -10.41
C ILE A 91 2.38 -9.88 -11.13
N ASN A 92 3.48 -9.56 -10.47
CA ASN A 92 4.49 -8.64 -11.02
C ASN A 92 5.21 -9.20 -12.26
N LYS A 93 5.33 -10.53 -12.40
CA LYS A 93 6.02 -11.17 -13.54
C LYS A 93 5.10 -11.48 -14.72
N HIS A 94 3.82 -11.75 -14.46
CA HIS A 94 2.92 -12.34 -15.44
C HIS A 94 1.65 -11.54 -15.71
N CYS A 95 1.34 -10.54 -14.88
CA CYS A 95 0.13 -9.73 -14.99
C CYS A 95 0.42 -8.26 -15.30
N THR A 96 1.64 -7.89 -15.71
CA THR A 96 1.90 -6.58 -16.33
C THR A 96 1.10 -6.49 -17.63
N LEU A 97 0.01 -5.72 -17.58
CA LEU A 97 -0.81 -5.30 -18.72
C LEU A 97 -0.02 -4.36 -19.64
#